data_AF-A0A1H9YCL0-F1
#
_entry.id   AF-A0A1H9YCL0-F1
#
_cell.length_a   1.000
_cell.length_b   1.000
_cell.length_c   1.000
_cell.angle_alpha   90.00
_cell.angle_beta   90.00
_cell.angle_gamma   90.00
#
_symmetry.space_group_name_H-M   'P 1'
#
loop_
_entity.id
_entity.type
_entity.pdbx_description
1 polymer ?
#
loop_
_entity_poly.entity_id
_entity_poly.type
_entity_poly.pdbx_seq_one_letter_code
_entity_poly.pdbx_strand_id
1 'polypeptide(L)' 'MQHKSSDRPNLADRLFFILTQPENLARILRWAWIVSLGMLVLGYLLIYFNLKSYINL' A
#
# COMPACT_ATOMS: atom_id res chain seq x y z
N MET A 1 15.74 -11.13 -44.63
CA MET A 1 14.38 -10.64 -44.31
C MET A 1 14.16 -10.88 -42.83
N GLN A 2 14.21 -9.82 -42.03
CA GLN A 2 14.18 -9.89 -40.55
C GLN A 2 12.73 -10.09 -40.11
N HIS A 3 12.36 -11.32 -39.74
CA HIS A 3 11.01 -11.65 -39.33
C HIS A 3 10.81 -11.15 -37.89
N LYS A 4 10.04 -10.07 -37.76
CA LYS A 4 9.58 -9.45 -36.50
C LYS A 4 9.21 -10.54 -35.50
N SER A 5 9.98 -10.63 -34.43
CA SER A 5 9.61 -11.32 -33.20
C SER A 5 8.22 -10.82 -32.80
N SER A 6 7.31 -11.76 -32.56
CA SER A 6 5.98 -11.50 -32.04
C SER A 6 6.08 -10.81 -30.68
N ASP A 7 6.19 -9.47 -30.70
CA ASP A 7 5.94 -8.53 -29.61
C ASP A 7 4.48 -8.70 -29.18
N ARG A 8 4.20 -9.79 -28.46
CA ARG A 8 3.02 -9.85 -27.61
C ARG A 8 3.26 -8.79 -26.54
N PRO A 9 2.42 -7.74 -26.43
CA PRO A 9 2.60 -6.75 -25.38
C PRO A 9 2.58 -7.49 -24.05
N ASN A 10 3.69 -7.38 -23.32
CA ASN A 10 3.90 -8.06 -22.06
C ASN A 10 2.69 -7.75 -21.16
N LEU A 11 1.98 -8.78 -20.71
CA LEU A 11 0.79 -8.61 -19.85
C LEU A 11 1.13 -7.75 -18.62
N ALA A 12 2.39 -7.82 -18.16
CA ALA A 12 2.93 -6.95 -17.13
C ALA A 12 2.84 -5.46 -17.49
N ASP A 13 3.30 -5.02 -18.67
CA ASP A 13 3.22 -3.61 -19.10
C ASP A 13 1.79 -3.09 -19.13
N ARG A 14 0.83 -3.93 -19.55
CA ARG A 14 -0.58 -3.56 -19.56
C ARG A 14 -1.15 -3.44 -18.14
N LEU A 15 -0.70 -4.29 -17.22
CA LEU A 15 -1.04 -4.20 -15.81
C LEU A 15 -0.40 -2.97 -15.17
N PHE A 16 0.88 -2.68 -15.42
CA PHE A 16 1.51 -1.45 -14.96
C PHE A 16 0.80 -0.21 -15.49
N PHE A 17 0.39 -0.19 -16.77
CA PHE A 17 -0.36 0.92 -17.33
C PHE A 17 -1.75 1.10 -16.70
N ILE A 18 -2.43 0.00 -16.35
CA ILE A 18 -3.75 0.04 -15.67
C ILE A 18 -3.61 0.36 -14.17
N LEU A 19 -2.59 -0.16 -13.51
CA LEU A 19 -2.30 0.11 -12.09
C LEU A 19 -1.74 1.52 -11.89
N THR A 20 -0.98 2.07 -12.84
CA THR A 20 -0.48 3.45 -12.78
C THR A 20 -1.51 4.50 -13.19
N GLN A 21 -2.74 4.08 -13.55
CA GLN A 21 -3.83 5.03 -13.73
C GLN A 21 -4.03 5.83 -12.44
N PRO A 22 -3.90 7.17 -12.50
CA PRO A 22 -3.80 8.02 -11.32
C PRO A 22 -5.04 7.94 -10.43
N GLU A 23 -6.19 7.58 -10.99
CA GLU A 23 -7.46 7.46 -10.27
C GLU A 23 -7.48 6.31 -9.26
N ASN A 24 -6.92 5.15 -9.62
CA ASN A 24 -6.88 3.98 -8.76
C ASN A 24 -5.76 4.10 -7.70
N LEU A 25 -4.61 4.64 -8.10
CA LEU A 25 -3.50 4.91 -7.16
C LEU A 25 -3.85 5.96 -6.13
N ALA A 26 -4.50 7.06 -6.51
CA ALA A 26 -4.90 8.10 -5.57
C ALA A 26 -5.89 7.57 -4.52
N ARG A 27 -6.77 6.63 -4.90
CA ARG A 27 -7.69 5.97 -3.98
C ARG A 27 -6.93 5.06 -3.00
N ILE A 28 -6.05 4.20 -3.50
CA ILE A 28 -5.24 3.31 -2.65
C ILE A 28 -4.35 4.12 -1.71
N LEU A 29 -3.68 5.15 -2.22
CA LEU A 29 -2.85 6.05 -1.43
C LEU A 29 -3.69 6.80 -0.38
N ARG A 30 -4.91 7.22 -0.73
CA ARG A 30 -5.85 7.85 0.21
C ARG A 30 -6.24 6.91 1.36
N TRP A 31 -6.38 5.62 1.12
CA TRP A 31 -6.63 4.65 2.20
C TRP A 31 -5.35 4.29 2.96
N ALA A 32 -4.21 4.23 2.27
CA ALA A 32 -2.93 3.85 2.86
C ALA A 32 -2.53 4.80 4.01
N TRP A 33 -2.70 6.11 3.84
CA TRP A 33 -2.38 7.06 4.92
C TRP A 33 -3.35 6.95 6.11
N ILE A 34 -4.63 6.64 5.88
CA ILE A 34 -5.62 6.45 6.96
C ILE A 34 -5.26 5.20 7.78
N VAL A 35 -4.92 4.10 7.10
CA VAL A 35 -4.50 2.86 7.77
C VAL A 35 -3.19 3.07 8.51
N SER A 36 -2.23 3.78 7.92
CA SER A 36 -0.96 4.12 8.56
C SER A 36 -1.17 4.93 9.85
N LEU A 37 -2.05 5.94 9.80
CA LEU A 37 -2.39 6.74 10.97
C LEU A 37 -3.08 5.90 12.05
N GLY A 38 -4.03 5.04 11.67
CA GLY A 38 -4.70 4.13 12.59
C GLY A 38 -3.74 3.16 13.28
N MET A 39 -2.79 2.60 12.53
CA MET A 39 -1.78 1.68 13.07
C MET A 39 -0.84 2.37 14.07
N LEU A 40 -0.49 3.63 13.80
CA LEU A 40 0.35 4.44 14.70
C LEU A 40 -0.39 4.75 16.01
N VAL A 41 -1.66 5.13 15.93
CA VAL A 41 -2.52 5.35 17.10
C VAL A 41 -2.69 4.05 17.90
N LEU A 42 -3.01 2.93 17.24
CA LEU A 42 -3.14 1.62 17.91
C LEU A 42 -1.84 1.19 18.60
N GLY A 43 -0.69 1.36 17.94
CA GLY A 43 0.61 1.08 18.55
C GLY A 43 0.86 1.93 19.79
N TYR A 44 0.56 3.22 19.73
CA TYR A 44 0.64 4.11 20.88
C TYR A 44 -0.29 3.70 22.03
N LEU A 45 -1.55 3.39 21.73
CA LEU A 45 -2.52 2.92 22.74
C LEU A 45 -2.07 1.60 23.39
N LEU A 46 -1.55 0.65 22.61
CA LEU A 46 -1.03 -0.61 23.14
C LEU A 46 0.13 -0.37 24.11
N ILE A 47 1.08 0.49 23.75
CA ILE A 47 2.19 0.85 24.63
C ILE A 47 1.67 1.56 25.88
N TYR A 48 0.75 2.52 25.72
CA TYR A 48 0.17 3.27 26.84
C TYR A 48 -0.56 2.35 27.84
N PHE A 49 -1.39 1.43 27.36
CA PHE A 49 -2.10 0.50 28.24
C PHE A 49 -1.17 -0.52 28.91
N ASN A 50 -0.19 -1.04 28.17
CA ASN A 50 0.82 -1.93 28.76
C ASN A 50 1.65 -1.21 29.82
N LEU A 51 2.10 0.00 29.53
CA LEU A 51 2.88 0.81 30.45
C LEU A 51 2.05 1.20 31.69
N LYS A 52 0.79 1.59 31.51
CA LYS A 52 -0.14 1.84 32.62
C LYS A 52 -0.31 0.59 33.48
N SER A 53 -0.49 -0.58 32.86
CA SER A 53 -0.60 -1.84 33.60
C SER A 53 0.68 -2.21 34.34
N TYR A 54 1.85 -1.88 33.78
CA TYR A 54 3.15 -2.15 34.39
C TYR A 54 3.45 -1.22 35.57
N ILE A 55 3.09 0.05 35.47
CA ILE A 55 3.32 1.07 36.51
C ILE A 55 2.27 1.00 37.63
N ASN A 56 1.06 0.51 37.34
CA ASN A 56 -0.02 0.42 38.33
C ASN A 56 0.06 -0.86 39.20
N LEU A 57 1.28 -1.37 39.39
CA LEU A 57 1.68 -2.46 40.29
C LEU A 57 2.67 -1.89 41.31
#